data_AF-A0A7Y2GXG1-F1
#
_entry.id   AF-A0A7Y2GXG1-F1
#
_cell.length_a   1.000
_cell.length_b   1.000
_cell.length_c   1.000
_cell.angle_alpha   90.00
_cell.angle_beta   90.00
_cell.angle_gamma   90.00
#
_symmetry.space_group_name_H-M   'P 1'
#
loop_
_entity.id
_entity.type
_entity.pdbx_description
1 polymer ?
#
loop_
_entity_poly.entity_id
_entity_poly.type
_entity_poly.pdbx_seq_one_letter_code
_entity_poly.pdbx_strand_id
1 'polypeptide(L)'
;MDRTRAESSPPLIDQKEIKNAISKIAKNWYWFAIFLTLSVGISIAYLFQATEFYGASARILLMSEKGTIEDAFTITDGFSNVNMKQEIANEMMLLTSTKLVDRAVTALNLDISYHIQGRIKTGEVYMSTPFTVEGKLLD
;
A
#
# COMPACT_ATOMS: atom_id res chain seq x y z
N MET A 1 10.45 -57.91 -51.21
CA MET A 1 9.52 -56.79 -50.93
C MET A 1 9.98 -56.17 -49.62
N ASP A 2 10.73 -55.08 -49.68
CA ASP A 2 11.02 -54.30 -48.47
C ASP A 2 11.12 -52.82 -48.83
N ARG A 3 10.06 -52.08 -48.53
CA ARG A 3 10.00 -50.62 -48.64
C ARG A 3 9.21 -50.09 -47.46
N THR A 4 9.81 -50.11 -46.29
CA THR A 4 9.39 -49.25 -45.18
C THR A 4 10.60 -48.50 -44.62
N ARG A 5 11.16 -47.58 -45.42
CA ARG A 5 12.08 -46.58 -44.87
C ARG A 5 11.22 -45.45 -44.32
N ALA A 6 10.98 -45.48 -43.01
CA ALA A 6 10.41 -44.35 -42.30
C ALA A 6 11.29 -43.13 -42.55
N GLU A 7 10.75 -42.16 -43.26
CA GLU A 7 11.36 -40.86 -43.48
C GLU A 7 11.24 -40.08 -42.17
N SER A 8 12.28 -40.12 -41.34
CA SER A 8 12.37 -39.34 -40.11
C SER A 8 12.35 -37.86 -40.48
N SER A 9 11.23 -37.18 -40.21
CA SER A 9 11.06 -35.76 -40.49
C SER A 9 12.25 -34.97 -39.92
N PRO A 10 12.83 -34.02 -40.68
CA PRO A 10 13.97 -33.25 -40.21
C PRO A 10 13.58 -32.53 -38.91
N PRO A 11 14.49 -32.44 -37.93
CA PRO A 11 14.22 -31.75 -36.68
C PRO A 11 13.78 -30.33 -37.00
N LEU A 12 12.59 -29.95 -36.53
CA LEU A 12 11.92 -28.69 -36.88
C LEU A 12 12.66 -27.43 -36.38
N ILE A 13 13.70 -27.60 -35.57
CA ILE A 13 14.52 -26.53 -35.03
C ILE A 13 15.99 -26.98 -35.07
N ASP A 14 16.75 -26.43 -36.02
CA ASP A 14 18.19 -26.67 -36.12
C ASP A 14 18.96 -25.74 -35.17
N GLN A 15 19.97 -26.27 -34.47
CA GLN A 15 20.82 -25.48 -33.58
C GLN A 15 21.52 -24.33 -34.32
N LYS A 16 21.76 -24.50 -35.62
CA LYS A 16 22.35 -23.48 -36.48
C LYS A 16 21.41 -22.30 -36.71
N GLU A 17 20.10 -22.55 -36.78
CA GLU A 17 19.07 -21.51 -36.89
C GLU A 17 18.95 -20.69 -35.60
N ILE A 18 18.98 -21.35 -34.44
CA ILE A 18 19.00 -20.69 -33.12
C ILE A 18 20.24 -19.79 -32.99
N LYS A 19 21.43 -20.31 -33.31
CA LYS A 19 22.67 -19.52 -33.25
C LYS A 19 22.64 -18.32 -34.19
N ASN A 20 22.09 -18.48 -35.40
CA ASN A 20 21.96 -17.37 -36.35
C ASN A 20 20.95 -16.32 -35.88
N ALA A 21 19.84 -16.72 -35.27
CA ALA A 21 18.87 -15.80 -34.70
C ALA A 21 19.48 -14.97 -33.55
N ILE A 22 20.20 -15.62 -32.63
CA ILE A 22 20.88 -14.96 -31.51
C ILE A 22 21.97 -14.01 -32.02
N SER A 23 22.75 -14.43 -33.02
CA SER A 23 23.80 -13.58 -33.62
C SER A 23 23.23 -12.31 -34.27
N LYS A 24 22.08 -12.42 -34.96
CA LYS A 24 21.38 -11.26 -35.54
C LYS A 24 20.90 -10.28 -34.45
N ILE A 25 20.37 -10.80 -33.36
CA ILE A 25 19.91 -10.00 -32.21
C ILE A 25 21.10 -9.33 -31.50
N ALA A 26 22.18 -10.07 -31.25
CA ALA A 26 23.38 -9.56 -30.62
C ALA A 26 24.06 -8.46 -31.46
N LYS A 27 24.04 -8.59 -32.79
CA LYS A 27 24.56 -7.54 -33.70
C LYS A 27 23.73 -6.26 -33.65
N ASN A 28 22.44 -6.36 -33.32
CA ASN A 28 21.50 -5.24 -33.29
C ASN A 28 21.16 -4.77 -31.86
N TRP A 29 22.07 -4.99 -30.91
CA TRP A 29 21.92 -4.70 -29.47
C TRP A 29 21.50 -3.26 -29.15
N TYR A 30 21.81 -2.31 -30.04
CA TYR A 30 21.38 -0.91 -29.91
C TYR A 30 19.85 -0.76 -29.79
N TRP A 31 19.07 -1.57 -30.51
CA TRP A 31 17.62 -1.52 -30.41
C TRP A 31 17.14 -1.98 -29.04
N PHE A 32 17.77 -3.01 -28.48
CA PHE A 32 17.50 -3.45 -27.12
C PHE A 32 17.80 -2.35 -26.09
N ALA A 33 18.94 -1.67 -26.23
CA ALA A 33 19.29 -0.54 -25.37
C ALA A 33 18.29 0.62 -25.50
N ILE A 34 17.83 0.94 -26.70
CA ILE A 34 16.83 2.01 -26.93
C ILE A 34 15.51 1.68 -26.23
N PHE A 35 14.98 0.47 -26.41
CA PHE A 35 13.73 0.06 -25.75
C PHE A 35 13.87 0.01 -24.24
N LEU A 36 15.03 -0.41 -23.73
CA LEU A 36 15.32 -0.42 -22.30
C LEU A 36 15.31 1.01 -21.74
N THR A 37 16.04 1.94 -22.37
CA THR A 37 16.07 3.34 -21.96
C THR A 37 14.70 3.99 -22.07
N LEU A 38 13.93 3.70 -23.12
CA LEU A 38 12.58 4.23 -23.28
C LEU A 38 11.64 3.73 -22.18
N SER A 39 11.70 2.43 -21.86
CA SER A 39 10.91 1.83 -20.77
C SER A 39 11.24 2.45 -19.41
N VAL A 40 12.52 2.64 -19.12
CA VAL A 40 12.98 3.32 -17.90
C VAL A 40 12.51 4.77 -17.87
N GLY A 41 12.60 5.50 -18.99
CA GLY A 41 12.14 6.87 -19.11
C GLY A 41 10.63 7.02 -18.87
N ILE A 42 9.82 6.13 -19.45
CA ILE A 42 8.37 6.10 -19.23
C ILE A 42 8.05 5.77 -17.77
N SER A 43 8.77 4.81 -17.16
CA SER A 43 8.59 4.45 -15.75
C SER A 43 8.88 5.63 -14.81
N ILE A 44 9.97 6.36 -15.05
CA ILE A 44 10.32 7.55 -14.26
C ILE A 44 9.27 8.65 -14.44
N ALA A 45 8.81 8.89 -15.67
CA ALA A 45 7.77 9.88 -15.94
C ALA A 45 6.46 9.53 -15.23
N TYR A 46 6.09 8.25 -15.22
CA TYR A 46 4.92 7.75 -14.50
C TYR A 46 5.05 7.92 -12.98
N LEU A 47 6.20 7.56 -12.41
CA LEU A 47 6.49 7.74 -10.97
C LEU A 47 6.46 9.21 -10.54
N PHE A 48 6.93 10.12 -11.40
CA PHE A 48 6.87 11.57 -11.12
C PHE A 48 5.43 12.10 -11.03
N GLN A 49 4.49 11.45 -11.71
CA GLN A 49 3.08 11.82 -11.71
C GLN A 49 2.28 11.13 -10.59
N ALA A 50 2.82 10.08 -9.99
CA ALA A 50 2.15 9.36 -8.92
C ALA A 50 2.04 10.22 -7.65
N THR A 51 0.81 10.38 -7.15
CA THR A 51 0.52 10.94 -5.82
C THR A 51 0.99 9.96 -4.74
N GLU A 52 1.75 10.47 -3.77
CA GLU A 52 2.23 9.69 -2.63
C GLU A 52 1.10 9.54 -1.62
N PHE A 53 0.77 8.31 -1.24
CA PHE A 53 -0.17 8.02 -0.17
C PHE A 53 0.57 7.96 1.16
N TYR A 54 0.24 8.84 2.09
CA TYR A 54 0.81 8.88 3.43
C TYR A 54 -0.11 8.17 4.42
N GLY A 55 0.44 7.29 5.25
CA GLY A 55 -0.30 6.55 6.29
C GLY A 55 0.37 6.71 7.65
N ALA A 56 -0.43 6.90 8.70
CA ALA A 56 0.04 6.96 10.09
C ALA A 56 -0.44 5.73 10.87
N SER A 57 0.41 5.21 11.75
CA SER A 57 0.05 4.12 12.67
C SER A 57 0.43 4.51 14.09
N ALA A 58 -0.49 4.30 15.02
CA ALA A 58 -0.30 4.58 16.44
C ALA A 58 -0.50 3.30 17.27
N ARG A 59 0.24 3.17 18.37
CA ARG A 59 0.06 2.10 19.36
C ARG A 59 -0.26 2.74 20.70
N ILE A 60 -1.33 2.28 21.33
CA ILE A 60 -1.81 2.78 22.62
C ILE A 60 -1.65 1.65 23.65
N LEU A 61 -1.04 1.97 24.79
CA LEU A 61 -0.91 1.05 25.92
C LEU A 61 -2.03 1.33 26.93
N LEU A 62 -2.78 0.29 27.28
CA LEU A 62 -3.84 0.37 28.30
C LEU A 62 -3.28 -0.13 29.63
N MET A 63 -3.37 0.70 30.67
CA MET A 63 -3.01 0.34 32.03
C MET A 63 -4.30 0.05 32.80
N SER A 64 -4.49 -1.17 33.30
CA SER A 64 -5.62 -1.48 34.18
C SER A 64 -5.28 -0.98 35.58
N GLU A 65 -6.12 -0.11 36.15
CA GLU A 65 -5.91 0.49 37.48
C GLU A 65 -6.18 -0.48 38.64
N LYS A 66 -6.43 -1.77 38.37
CA LYS A 66 -6.67 -2.79 39.41
C LYS A 66 -5.37 -3.28 40.05
N GLY A 67 -4.62 -2.35 40.60
CA GLY A 67 -3.42 -2.60 41.40
C GLY A 67 -3.58 -2.10 42.82
N THR A 68 -4.63 -2.49 43.54
CA THR A 68 -4.73 -2.23 45.00
C THR A 68 -5.50 -3.35 45.71
N ILE A 69 -4.74 -4.33 46.21
CA ILE A 69 -4.95 -5.09 47.46
C ILE A 69 -6.10 -6.15 47.52
N GLU A 70 -6.94 -6.34 46.50
CA GLU A 70 -8.01 -7.39 46.56
C GLU A 70 -7.68 -8.75 45.91
N ASP A 71 -6.56 -8.90 45.20
CA ASP A 71 -6.20 -10.16 44.50
C ASP A 71 -5.78 -11.32 45.43
N ALA A 72 -5.76 -11.13 46.75
CA ALA A 72 -5.33 -12.14 47.70
C ALA A 72 -6.42 -13.18 48.07
N PHE A 73 -7.68 -13.08 47.59
CA PHE A 73 -8.76 -13.94 48.10
C PHE A 73 -9.66 -14.69 47.10
N THR A 74 -9.54 -14.53 45.78
CA THR A 74 -10.56 -15.07 44.87
C THR A 74 -10.01 -15.91 43.73
N ILE A 75 -9.75 -17.18 44.05
CA ILE A 75 -10.24 -18.40 43.40
C ILE A 75 -10.97 -18.27 42.04
N THR A 76 -10.48 -17.56 41.02
CA THR A 76 -11.02 -17.64 39.65
C THR A 76 -10.10 -17.03 38.59
N ASP A 77 -8.98 -17.68 38.28
CA ASP A 77 -8.12 -17.31 37.15
C ASP A 77 -8.91 -17.19 35.83
N GLY A 78 -10.03 -17.91 35.68
CA GLY A 78 -10.92 -17.81 34.52
C GLY A 78 -11.84 -16.57 34.50
N PHE A 79 -12.26 -16.03 35.65
CA PHE A 79 -13.27 -14.95 35.70
C PHE A 79 -12.63 -13.56 35.74
N SER A 80 -11.48 -13.43 36.41
CA SER A 80 -10.69 -12.17 36.42
C SER A 80 -10.24 -11.78 35.01
N ASN A 81 -9.73 -12.75 34.23
CA ASN A 81 -9.30 -12.54 32.85
C ASN A 81 -10.45 -12.16 31.89
N VAL A 82 -11.67 -12.64 32.13
CA VAL A 82 -12.85 -12.28 31.32
C VAL A 82 -13.25 -10.83 31.57
N ASN A 83 -13.23 -10.39 32.84
CA ASN A 83 -13.54 -9.00 33.20
C ASN A 83 -12.51 -8.02 32.60
N MET A 84 -11.21 -8.32 32.71
CA MET A 84 -10.16 -7.50 32.11
C MET A 84 -10.30 -7.41 30.58
N LYS A 85 -10.60 -8.54 29.92
CA LYS A 85 -10.83 -8.56 28.46
C LYS A 85 -12.03 -7.73 28.06
N GLN A 86 -13.09 -7.72 28.87
CA GLN A 86 -14.28 -6.92 28.61
C GLN A 86 -14.04 -5.42 28.82
N GLU A 87 -13.26 -5.03 29.83
CA GLU A 87 -12.80 -3.65 30.05
C GLU A 87 -11.97 -3.16 28.85
N ILE A 88 -10.99 -3.94 28.41
CA ILE A 88 -10.17 -3.62 27.23
C ILE A 88 -11.04 -3.51 25.97
N ALA A 89 -11.99 -4.43 25.78
CA ALA A 89 -12.90 -4.40 24.63
C ALA A 89 -13.80 -3.15 24.63
N ASN A 90 -14.25 -2.69 25.80
CA ASN A 90 -15.05 -1.49 25.93
C ASN A 90 -14.24 -0.23 25.57
N GLU A 91 -12.99 -0.14 26.03
CA GLU A 91 -12.09 0.96 25.68
C GLU A 91 -11.75 0.97 24.19
N MET A 92 -11.50 -0.20 23.58
CA MET A 92 -11.32 -0.29 22.12
C MET A 92 -12.58 0.15 21.35
N MET A 93 -13.78 -0.18 21.86
CA MET A 93 -15.04 0.28 21.28
C MET A 93 -15.17 1.80 21.37
N LEU A 94 -14.80 2.39 22.50
CA LEU A 94 -14.80 3.85 22.67
C LEU A 94 -13.80 4.53 21.73
N LEU A 95 -12.59 3.98 21.58
CA LEU A 95 -11.56 4.47 20.67
C LEU A 95 -12.01 4.45 19.19
N THR A 96 -12.84 3.47 18.82
CA THR A 96 -13.39 3.33 17.45
C THR A 96 -14.73 4.06 17.27
N SER A 97 -15.20 4.78 18.30
CA SER A 97 -16.51 5.41 18.25
C SER A 97 -16.55 6.61 17.30
N THR A 98 -17.66 6.77 16.58
CA THR A 98 -17.88 7.89 15.65
C THR A 98 -17.71 9.24 16.33
N LYS A 99 -18.13 9.38 17.59
CA LYS A 99 -18.00 10.64 18.35
C LYS A 99 -16.55 11.03 18.62
N LEU A 100 -15.68 10.05 18.90
CA LEU A 100 -14.26 10.33 19.14
C LEU A 100 -13.55 10.64 17.83
N VAL A 101 -13.86 9.90 16.76
CA VAL A 101 -13.35 10.16 15.41
C VAL A 101 -13.77 11.55 14.94
N ASP A 102 -15.04 11.92 15.12
CA ASP A 102 -15.57 13.25 14.78
C ASP A 102 -14.79 14.36 15.49
N ARG A 103 -14.62 14.24 16.82
CA ARG A 103 -13.80 15.20 17.59
C ARG A 103 -12.36 15.28 17.08
N ALA A 104 -11.75 14.16 16.72
CA ALA A 104 -10.39 14.14 16.19
C ALA A 104 -10.31 14.83 14.82
N VAL A 105 -11.26 14.57 13.93
CA VAL A 105 -11.37 15.21 12.61
C VAL A 105 -11.56 16.71 12.76
N THR A 106 -12.47 17.16 13.63
CA THR A 106 -12.70 18.59 13.88
C THR A 106 -11.49 19.26 14.55
N ALA A 107 -10.85 18.60 15.53
CA ALA A 107 -9.69 19.17 16.22
C ALA A 107 -8.48 19.36 15.29
N LEU A 108 -8.28 18.45 14.33
CA LEU A 108 -7.20 18.55 13.34
C LEU A 108 -7.63 19.32 12.07
N ASN A 109 -8.90 19.71 11.92
CA ASN A 109 -9.46 20.31 10.70
C ASN A 109 -9.18 19.46 9.45
N LEU A 110 -9.44 18.14 9.56
CA LEU A 110 -9.26 17.17 8.47
C LEU A 110 -10.47 17.06 7.54
N ASP A 111 -11.45 17.96 7.69
CA ASP A 111 -12.65 18.01 6.87
C ASP A 111 -12.37 18.57 5.46
N ILE A 112 -11.38 19.44 5.31
CA ILE A 112 -11.03 20.11 4.05
C ILE A 112 -9.55 19.87 3.70
N SER A 113 -9.30 19.15 2.60
CA SER A 113 -7.97 19.02 1.99
C SER A 113 -7.72 20.11 0.94
N TYR A 114 -6.60 20.81 1.06
CA TYR A 114 -6.15 21.80 0.08
C TYR A 114 -5.19 21.18 -0.92
N HIS A 115 -5.45 21.37 -2.21
CA HIS A 115 -4.58 20.88 -3.28
C HIS A 115 -4.15 22.01 -4.20
N ILE A 116 -2.84 22.11 -4.47
CA ILE A 116 -2.32 22.99 -5.51
C ILE A 116 -2.25 22.18 -6.81
N GLN A 117 -3.08 22.54 -7.78
CA GLN A 117 -3.06 21.96 -9.11
C GLN A 117 -1.86 22.52 -9.89
N GLY A 118 -0.77 21.75 -9.95
CA GLY A 118 0.37 22.05 -10.82
C GLY A 118 0.16 21.52 -12.25
N ARG A 119 1.01 21.96 -13.18
CA ARG A 119 0.99 21.49 -14.58
C ARG A 119 1.41 20.01 -14.72
N ILE A 120 2.11 19.46 -13.73
CA ILE A 120 2.72 18.12 -13.79
C ILE A 120 2.32 17.25 -12.59
N LYS A 121 2.25 17.83 -11.38
CA LYS A 121 1.85 17.13 -10.15
C LYS A 121 0.90 18.03 -9.35
N THR A 122 -0.15 17.42 -8.80
CA THR A 122 -1.00 18.06 -7.79
C THR A 122 -0.43 17.71 -6.42
N GLY A 123 -0.04 18.72 -5.65
CA GLY A 123 0.46 18.55 -4.29
C GLY A 123 -0.64 18.89 -3.29
N GLU A 124 -0.84 18.04 -2.27
CA GLU A 124 -1.63 18.41 -1.10
C GLU A 124 -0.82 19.37 -0.22
N VAL A 125 -1.45 20.45 0.24
CA VAL A 125 -0.83 21.47 1.08
C VAL A 125 -1.56 21.51 2.40
N TYR A 126 -0.90 20.99 3.43
CA TYR A 126 -1.41 21.02 4.79
C TYR A 126 -0.88 22.27 5.52
N MET A 127 -1.75 23.02 6.19
CA MET A 127 -1.44 24.14 7.11
C MET A 127 -0.74 25.41 6.54
N SER A 128 -0.32 25.45 5.27
CA SER A 128 0.44 26.58 4.70
C SER A 128 -0.35 27.46 3.73
N THR A 129 -1.69 27.42 3.78
CA THR A 129 -2.57 28.29 3.00
C THR A 129 -2.88 29.59 3.74
N PRO A 130 -2.82 30.78 3.08
CA PRO A 130 -3.14 32.07 3.71
C PRO A 130 -4.66 32.32 3.85
N PHE A 131 -5.49 31.31 3.58
CA PHE A 131 -6.94 31.38 3.64
C PHE A 131 -7.51 30.10 4.27
N THR A 132 -8.64 30.27 4.95
CA THR A 132 -9.42 29.18 5.55
C THR A 132 -10.76 29.11 4.84
N VAL A 133 -11.10 27.94 4.32
CA VAL A 133 -12.42 27.66 3.75
C VAL A 133 -13.24 26.96 4.83
N GLU A 134 -14.50 27.32 4.97
CA GLU A 134 -15.45 26.65 5.86
C GLU A 134 -16.60 26.09 5.01
N GLY A 135 -16.72 24.76 4.98
CA GLY A 135 -17.78 24.07 4.26
C GLY A 135 -18.99 23.87 5.17
N LYS A 136 -20.08 24.60 4.93
CA LYS A 136 -21.34 24.36 5.63
C LYS A 136 -22.22 23.42 4.80
N LEU A 137 -22.54 22.25 5.34
CA LEU A 137 -23.58 21.40 4.78
C LEU A 137 -24.93 22.10 4.97
N LEU A 138 -25.69 22.24 3.89
CA LEU A 138 -27.05 22.76 3.92
C LEU A 138 -27.97 21.55 4.15
N ASP A 139 -28.45 21.39 5.38
CA ASP A 139 -29.50 20.43 5.75
C ASP A 139 -30.85 20.76 5.08
#